data_AF-A0A6C0DMP5-F1
#
_entry.id   AF-A0A6C0DMP5-F1
#
_cell.length_a   1.000
_cell.length_b   1.000
_cell.length_c   1.000
_cell.angle_alpha   90.00
_cell.angle_beta   90.00
_cell.angle_gamma   90.00
#
_symmetry.space_group_name_H-M   'P 1'
#
loop_
_entity.id
_entity.type
_entity.pdbx_description
1 polymer ?
#
loop_
_entity_poly.entity_id
_entity_poly.type
_entity_poly.pdbx_seq_one_letter_code
_entity_poly.pdbx_strand_id
1 'polypeptide(L)'
;MSGASQLIYEYIEPFKRVFYDKYYKEKIQFGKELNTFMTTVYDTNNNKCAWIYKLFNYLLLLILFICIYWIKYDIFAKNAYLINTTISNFLKYDNIILKNIPEFNQLNNIIYFADNFSIDIYLIFFILVSVIILGIILYYYYVVKLEIIVNQFNYIIVLCLIIIISGIIYIIYNFKHVNNASRGMNLLIKLVYKNINLDFINSQGLCNYINKKNELDTKFEYGKCNDIKNNSTIEKLISYIKGIMNEAYNNDKSLTLEKFKTLKDAKGIYYKTKISSAIYTYTLITYYNNNNLTNELKDILSTYNLIKILFKSQINPLMNLKYDSLLPDGTNTLIKYDNPNIQTAFYNNKDIYYYVYNDYFNTLSNIDSLVVDIYNICKYKMFSVYSYYLFITLVMAILFTIYFIYNYFNFK
;
A
#
# COMPACT_ATOMS: atom_id res chain seq x y z
N MET A 1 1.54 1.12 -20.26
CA MET A 1 0.16 1.61 -20.02
C MET A 1 -0.77 0.68 -20.78
N SER A 2 -1.76 0.09 -20.12
CA SER A 2 -2.71 -0.85 -20.74
C SER A 2 -3.74 -0.09 -21.59
N GLY A 3 -4.27 -0.71 -22.66
CA GLY A 3 -5.20 -0.05 -23.60
C GLY A 3 -6.44 0.62 -22.97
N ALA A 4 -6.88 0.16 -21.79
CA ALA A 4 -7.97 0.80 -21.04
C ALA A 4 -7.59 2.18 -20.47
N SER A 5 -6.34 2.38 -20.05
CA SER A 5 -5.86 3.68 -19.57
C SER A 5 -5.76 4.72 -20.69
N GLN A 6 -5.58 4.28 -21.93
CA GLN A 6 -5.49 5.14 -23.11
C GLN A 6 -6.88 5.61 -23.56
N LEU A 7 -7.87 4.70 -23.58
CA LEU A 7 -9.27 5.03 -23.87
C LEU A 7 -9.89 6.01 -22.86
N ILE A 8 -9.61 5.86 -21.57
CA ILE A 8 -10.13 6.78 -20.53
C ILE A 8 -9.45 8.15 -20.62
N TYR A 9 -8.15 8.17 -20.93
CA TYR A 9 -7.42 9.42 -21.17
C TYR A 9 -8.02 10.18 -22.36
N GLU A 10 -8.35 9.49 -23.45
CA GLU A 10 -8.99 10.07 -24.64
C GLU A 10 -10.40 10.63 -24.36
N TYR A 11 -11.15 10.07 -23.40
CA TYR A 11 -12.46 10.61 -22.99
C TYR A 11 -12.38 11.82 -22.06
N ILE A 12 -11.36 11.89 -21.19
CA ILE A 12 -11.16 12.99 -20.22
C ILE A 12 -10.36 14.15 -20.87
N GLU A 13 -9.54 13.87 -21.89
CA GLU A 13 -8.71 14.87 -22.58
C GLU A 13 -9.49 16.05 -23.19
N PRO A 14 -10.67 15.87 -23.82
CA PRO A 14 -11.48 16.98 -24.30
C PRO A 14 -11.98 17.88 -23.16
N PHE A 15 -12.37 17.29 -22.03
CA PHE A 15 -12.73 18.06 -20.82
C PHE A 15 -11.52 18.81 -20.26
N LYS A 16 -10.35 18.17 -20.22
CA LYS A 16 -9.09 18.81 -19.83
C LYS A 16 -8.74 19.99 -20.75
N ARG A 17 -8.81 19.83 -22.07
CA ARG A 17 -8.51 20.90 -23.05
C ARG A 17 -9.50 22.05 -22.99
N VAL A 18 -10.80 21.77 -22.96
CA VAL A 18 -11.85 22.81 -23.04
C VAL A 18 -12.02 23.52 -21.70
N PHE A 19 -12.06 22.79 -20.58
CA PHE A 19 -12.35 23.38 -19.26
C PHE A 19 -11.10 23.91 -18.54
N TYR A 20 -9.94 23.24 -18.66
CA TYR A 20 -8.75 23.65 -17.91
C TYR A 20 -7.82 24.56 -18.70
N ASP A 21 -7.46 24.19 -19.93
CA ASP A 21 -6.43 24.95 -20.64
C ASP A 21 -6.90 26.38 -20.97
N LYS A 22 -8.21 26.63 -21.02
CA LYS A 22 -8.76 27.98 -21.26
C LYS A 22 -8.77 28.86 -19.99
N TYR A 23 -9.38 28.40 -18.89
CA TYR A 23 -9.38 29.12 -17.61
C TYR A 23 -7.95 29.39 -17.11
N TYR A 24 -7.08 28.37 -17.16
CA TYR A 24 -5.73 28.50 -16.65
C TYR A 24 -4.82 29.32 -17.57
N LYS A 25 -5.05 29.32 -18.89
CA LYS A 25 -4.33 30.23 -19.79
C LYS A 25 -4.64 31.70 -19.48
N GLU A 26 -5.89 32.01 -19.16
CA GLU A 26 -6.28 33.35 -18.66
C GLU A 26 -5.58 33.69 -17.33
N LYS A 27 -5.43 32.72 -16.41
CA LYS A 27 -4.72 32.95 -15.13
C LYS A 27 -3.18 32.98 -15.26
N ILE A 28 -2.61 32.29 -16.25
CA ILE A 28 -1.18 32.40 -16.61
C ILE A 28 -0.91 33.79 -17.20
N GLN A 29 -1.83 34.31 -18.02
CA GLN A 29 -1.77 35.68 -18.53
C GLN A 29 -1.83 36.69 -17.36
N PHE A 30 -2.75 36.49 -16.40
CA PHE A 30 -2.78 37.26 -15.16
C PHE A 30 -1.46 37.21 -14.38
N GLY A 31 -0.80 36.05 -14.29
CA GLY A 31 0.51 35.94 -13.66
C GLY A 31 1.58 36.82 -14.33
N LYS A 32 1.51 36.99 -15.65
CA LYS A 32 2.38 37.90 -16.40
C LYS A 32 2.01 39.37 -16.19
N GLU A 33 0.72 39.69 -16.07
CA GLU A 33 0.26 41.05 -15.79
C GLU A 33 0.58 41.49 -14.36
N LEU A 34 0.40 40.60 -13.39
CA LEU A 34 0.80 40.80 -12.00
C LEU A 34 2.32 40.95 -11.87
N ASN A 35 3.09 40.25 -12.70
CA ASN A 35 4.54 40.43 -12.83
C ASN A 35 4.89 41.86 -13.28
N THR A 36 4.17 42.42 -14.26
CA THR A 36 4.36 43.81 -14.72
C THR A 36 3.96 44.83 -13.65
N PHE A 37 2.91 44.55 -12.87
CA PHE A 37 2.50 45.41 -11.75
C PHE A 37 3.51 45.41 -10.59
N MET A 38 4.02 44.23 -10.21
CA MET A 38 4.97 44.11 -9.11
C MET A 38 6.35 44.70 -9.47
N THR A 39 6.73 44.71 -10.75
CA THR A 39 7.94 45.40 -11.21
C THR A 39 7.81 46.92 -11.07
N THR A 40 6.66 47.49 -11.44
CA THR A 40 6.40 48.95 -11.39
C THR A 40 6.26 49.50 -9.96
N VAL A 41 5.60 48.78 -9.05
CA VAL A 41 5.40 49.23 -7.65
C VAL A 41 6.69 49.21 -6.81
N TYR A 42 7.65 48.33 -7.12
CA TYR A 42 8.89 48.21 -6.35
C TYR A 42 10.07 48.99 -6.94
N ASP A 43 9.95 49.56 -8.14
CA ASP A 43 10.93 50.50 -8.70
C ASP A 43 10.79 51.93 -8.13
N THR A 44 9.64 52.27 -7.56
CA THR A 44 9.40 53.58 -6.94
C THR A 44 9.96 53.71 -5.52
N ASN A 45 10.31 52.59 -4.86
CA ASN A 45 10.90 52.58 -3.51
C ASN A 45 12.39 52.21 -3.57
N ASN A 46 13.23 53.25 -3.59
CA ASN A 46 14.67 53.26 -3.83
C ASN A 46 15.51 52.59 -2.72
N ASN A 47 15.25 51.31 -2.40
CA ASN A 47 15.91 50.58 -1.31
C ASN A 47 16.68 49.36 -1.81
N LYS A 48 17.90 49.17 -1.29
CA LYS A 48 18.78 48.00 -1.54
C LYS A 48 18.13 46.63 -1.25
N CYS A 49 16.97 46.59 -0.57
CA CYS A 49 16.19 45.38 -0.32
C CYS A 49 15.09 45.12 -1.37
N ALA A 50 14.83 46.03 -2.30
CA ALA A 50 13.73 45.91 -3.28
C ALA A 50 13.86 44.65 -4.17
N TRP A 51 15.09 44.30 -4.56
CA TRP A 51 15.34 43.08 -5.35
C TRP A 51 15.09 41.79 -4.56
N ILE A 52 15.37 41.78 -3.24
CA ILE A 52 15.11 40.63 -2.36
C ILE A 52 13.59 40.43 -2.22
N TYR A 53 12.83 41.51 -2.01
CA TYR A 53 11.37 41.45 -1.96
C TYR A 53 10.75 41.02 -3.29
N LYS A 54 11.28 41.51 -4.43
CA LYS A 54 10.86 41.05 -5.77
C LYS A 54 11.11 39.54 -5.91
N LEU A 55 12.32 39.06 -5.59
CA LEU A 55 12.68 37.64 -5.66
C LEU A 55 11.77 36.77 -4.78
N PHE A 56 11.49 37.22 -3.54
CA PHE A 56 10.61 36.52 -2.61
C PHE A 56 9.18 36.39 -3.15
N ASN A 57 8.61 37.48 -3.67
CA ASN A 57 7.26 37.46 -4.25
C ASN A 57 7.18 36.54 -5.48
N TYR A 58 8.20 36.53 -6.34
CA TYR A 58 8.27 35.59 -7.47
C TYR A 58 8.28 34.14 -7.02
N LEU A 59 9.05 33.84 -5.98
CA LEU A 59 9.12 32.50 -5.41
C LEU A 59 7.76 32.06 -4.85
N LEU A 60 7.04 32.95 -4.16
CA LEU A 60 5.69 32.66 -3.66
C LEU A 60 4.67 32.39 -4.78
N LEU A 61 4.69 33.17 -5.86
CA LEU A 61 3.80 32.94 -7.01
C LEU A 61 4.12 31.63 -7.73
N LEU A 62 5.41 31.32 -7.89
CA LEU A 62 5.83 30.05 -8.47
C LEU A 62 5.34 28.87 -7.61
N ILE A 63 5.49 28.95 -6.28
CA ILE A 63 4.96 27.93 -5.35
C ILE A 63 3.45 27.79 -5.53
N LEU A 64 2.70 28.89 -5.59
CA LEU A 64 1.24 28.86 -5.81
C LEU A 64 0.87 28.07 -7.07
N PHE A 65 1.49 28.38 -8.21
CA PHE A 65 1.20 27.69 -9.48
C PHE A 65 1.60 26.21 -9.45
N ILE A 66 2.73 25.87 -8.82
CA ILE A 66 3.17 24.47 -8.65
C ILE A 66 2.16 23.70 -7.78
N CYS A 67 1.74 24.27 -6.66
CA CYS A 67 0.76 23.66 -5.76
C CYS A 67 -0.58 23.40 -6.46
N ILE A 68 -1.08 24.37 -7.23
CA ILE A 68 -2.32 24.23 -8.00
C ILE A 68 -2.19 23.12 -9.06
N TYR A 69 -1.08 23.09 -9.80
CA TYR A 69 -0.84 22.06 -10.81
C TYR A 69 -0.74 20.65 -10.17
N TRP A 70 -0.11 20.57 -9.01
CA TRP A 70 0.03 19.33 -8.27
C TRP A 70 -1.32 18.80 -7.77
N ILE A 71 -2.17 19.63 -7.14
CA ILE A 71 -3.53 19.25 -6.70
C ILE A 71 -4.32 18.67 -7.87
N LYS A 72 -4.26 19.32 -9.04
CA LYS A 72 -4.93 18.86 -10.26
C LYS A 72 -4.44 17.46 -10.65
N TYR A 73 -3.13 17.32 -10.80
CA TYR A 73 -2.54 16.05 -11.24
C TYR A 73 -2.90 14.90 -10.30
N ASP A 74 -2.81 15.12 -8.99
CA ASP A 74 -3.10 14.10 -7.99
C ASP A 74 -4.57 13.66 -8.02
N ILE A 75 -5.53 14.60 -8.01
CA ILE A 75 -6.96 14.29 -8.10
C ILE A 75 -7.26 13.45 -9.35
N PHE A 76 -6.78 13.86 -10.53
CA PHE A 76 -7.04 13.12 -11.77
C PHE A 76 -6.38 11.74 -11.77
N ALA A 77 -5.15 11.62 -11.28
CA ALA A 77 -4.45 10.35 -11.20
C ALA A 77 -5.18 9.35 -10.28
N LYS A 78 -5.63 9.79 -9.10
CA LYS A 78 -6.35 8.93 -8.14
C LYS A 78 -7.72 8.50 -8.67
N ASN A 79 -8.45 9.38 -9.35
CA ASN A 79 -9.73 9.02 -9.97
C ASN A 79 -9.56 8.11 -11.19
N ALA A 80 -8.53 8.32 -12.01
CA ALA A 80 -8.20 7.42 -13.11
C ALA A 80 -7.88 6.00 -12.60
N TYR A 81 -7.14 5.91 -11.48
CA TYR A 81 -6.93 4.63 -10.80
C TYR A 81 -8.26 3.99 -10.36
N LEU A 82 -9.13 4.74 -9.65
CA LEU A 82 -10.43 4.24 -9.21
C LEU A 82 -11.25 3.68 -10.38
N ILE A 83 -11.40 4.44 -11.47
CA ILE A 83 -12.17 4.01 -12.64
C ILE A 83 -11.54 2.75 -13.26
N ASN A 84 -10.22 2.74 -13.46
CA ASN A 84 -9.52 1.59 -14.02
C ASN A 84 -9.70 0.34 -13.16
N THR A 85 -9.61 0.46 -11.82
CA THR A 85 -9.87 -0.68 -10.92
C THR A 85 -11.30 -1.19 -11.05
N THR A 86 -12.29 -0.29 -11.04
CA THR A 86 -13.70 -0.65 -11.21
C THR A 86 -13.94 -1.39 -12.53
N ILE A 87 -13.48 -0.84 -13.66
CA ILE A 87 -13.62 -1.47 -14.98
C ILE A 87 -12.89 -2.82 -15.02
N SER A 88 -11.67 -2.88 -14.48
CA SER A 88 -10.89 -4.13 -14.48
C SER A 88 -11.55 -5.24 -13.66
N ASN A 89 -12.22 -4.88 -12.57
CA ASN A 89 -12.96 -5.83 -11.73
C ASN A 89 -14.23 -6.32 -12.45
N PHE A 90 -14.91 -5.46 -13.23
CA PHE A 90 -16.04 -5.89 -14.07
C PHE A 90 -15.63 -6.87 -15.18
N LEU A 91 -14.39 -6.78 -15.68
CA LEU A 91 -13.92 -7.61 -16.79
C LEU A 91 -13.23 -8.91 -16.35
N LYS A 92 -12.87 -9.05 -15.08
CA LYS A 92 -12.22 -10.23 -14.51
C LYS A 92 -13.00 -10.70 -13.29
N TYR A 93 -14.03 -11.50 -13.53
CA TYR A 93 -14.86 -12.07 -12.46
C TYR A 93 -14.10 -13.05 -11.55
N ASP A 94 -12.97 -13.61 -12.00
CA ASP A 94 -12.17 -14.54 -11.22
C ASP A 94 -10.80 -13.96 -10.89
N ASN A 95 -10.40 -14.00 -9.61
CA ASN A 95 -9.06 -13.67 -9.08
C ASN A 95 -8.76 -12.18 -8.83
N ILE A 96 -9.68 -11.44 -8.22
CA ILE A 96 -9.39 -10.08 -7.76
C ILE A 96 -8.40 -10.15 -6.59
N ILE A 97 -7.27 -9.45 -6.70
CA ILE A 97 -6.27 -9.32 -5.63
C ILE A 97 -6.62 -8.11 -4.77
N LEU A 98 -6.50 -8.19 -3.44
CA LEU A 98 -6.88 -7.11 -2.52
C LEU A 98 -6.21 -5.77 -2.86
N LYS A 99 -4.94 -5.73 -3.29
CA LYS A 99 -4.26 -4.49 -3.72
C LYS A 99 -4.93 -3.74 -4.87
N ASN A 100 -5.75 -4.42 -5.66
CA ASN A 100 -6.48 -3.82 -6.78
C ASN A 100 -7.83 -3.25 -6.36
N ILE A 101 -8.21 -3.41 -5.09
CA ILE A 101 -9.46 -2.89 -4.53
C ILE A 101 -9.15 -1.56 -3.82
N PRO A 102 -9.76 -0.43 -4.22
CA PRO A 102 -9.48 0.89 -3.66
C PRO A 102 -9.50 0.97 -2.13
N GLU A 103 -10.49 0.31 -1.50
CA GLU A 103 -10.68 0.25 -0.05
C GLU A 103 -9.51 -0.40 0.70
N PHE A 104 -8.80 -1.33 0.04
CA PHE A 104 -7.62 -2.02 0.59
C PHE A 104 -6.34 -1.33 0.18
N ASN A 105 -6.26 -0.82 -1.05
CA ASN A 105 -5.07 -0.16 -1.55
C ASN A 105 -4.74 1.12 -0.75
N GLN A 106 -5.73 1.81 -0.18
CA GLN A 106 -5.48 2.95 0.70
C GLN A 106 -4.65 2.57 1.95
N LEU A 107 -4.66 1.29 2.39
CA LEU A 107 -3.83 0.84 3.51
C LEU A 107 -2.32 1.03 3.23
N ASN A 108 -1.91 1.06 1.96
CA ASN A 108 -0.52 1.32 1.58
C ASN A 108 -0.10 2.78 1.82
N ASN A 109 -1.06 3.70 1.96
CA ASN A 109 -0.81 5.12 2.21
C ASN A 109 -0.80 5.46 3.70
N ILE A 110 -1.16 4.51 4.56
CA ILE A 110 -1.29 4.72 6.00
C ILE A 110 0.07 4.55 6.66
N ILE A 111 0.56 5.61 7.31
CA ILE A 111 1.74 5.56 8.15
C ILE A 111 1.33 5.27 9.59
N TYR A 112 2.00 4.30 10.19
CA TYR A 112 1.84 3.94 11.59
C TYR A 112 2.94 4.60 12.43
N PHE A 113 2.56 5.57 13.24
CA PHE A 113 3.48 6.23 14.15
C PHE A 113 3.49 5.57 15.54
N ALA A 114 2.32 5.15 16.03
CA ALA A 114 2.15 4.47 17.31
C ALA A 114 0.91 3.57 17.31
N ASP A 115 0.74 2.76 18.37
CA ASP A 115 -0.33 1.76 18.49
C ASP A 115 -1.75 2.29 18.32
N ASN A 116 -1.97 3.57 18.59
CA ASN A 116 -3.27 4.22 18.47
C ASN A 116 -3.24 5.43 17.52
N PHE A 117 -2.20 5.57 16.70
CA PHE A 117 -2.05 6.73 15.83
C PHE A 117 -1.49 6.35 14.46
N SER A 118 -2.38 6.36 13.48
CA SER A 118 -2.12 6.12 12.07
C SER A 118 -2.84 7.16 11.23
N ILE A 119 -2.20 7.62 10.15
CA ILE A 119 -2.82 8.58 9.23
C ILE A 119 -2.46 8.25 7.78
N ASP A 120 -3.40 8.50 6.86
CA ASP A 120 -3.14 8.53 5.42
C ASP A 120 -2.28 9.75 5.05
N ILE A 121 -1.03 9.51 4.65
CA ILE A 121 -0.09 10.60 4.38
C ILE A 121 -0.47 11.40 3.13
N TYR A 122 -1.07 10.77 2.13
CA TYR A 122 -1.47 11.46 0.91
C TYR A 122 -2.61 12.42 1.18
N LEU A 123 -3.56 12.03 2.03
CA LEU A 123 -4.63 12.94 2.44
C LEU A 123 -4.09 14.14 3.24
N ILE A 124 -3.19 13.92 4.22
CA ILE A 124 -2.59 15.04 4.97
C ILE A 124 -1.87 15.99 4.03
N PHE A 125 -1.04 15.45 3.14
CA PHE A 125 -0.27 16.25 2.21
C PHE A 125 -1.18 17.06 1.28
N PHE A 126 -2.28 16.44 0.81
CA PHE A 126 -3.28 17.10 -0.01
C PHE A 126 -3.99 18.28 0.70
N ILE A 127 -4.36 18.10 1.98
CA ILE A 127 -4.92 19.19 2.81
C ILE A 127 -3.88 20.29 3.03
N LEU A 128 -2.64 19.93 3.35
CA LEU A 128 -1.56 20.87 3.63
C LEU A 128 -1.23 21.75 2.41
N VAL A 129 -1.23 21.19 1.20
CA VAL A 129 -1.05 21.98 -0.02
C VAL A 129 -2.19 22.99 -0.21
N SER A 130 -3.42 22.64 0.13
CA SER A 130 -4.56 23.56 0.08
C SER A 130 -4.42 24.72 1.08
N VAL A 131 -3.89 24.44 2.28
CA VAL A 131 -3.57 25.47 3.29
C VAL A 131 -2.47 26.41 2.79
N ILE A 132 -1.41 25.89 2.16
CA ILE A 132 -0.33 26.70 1.57
C ILE A 132 -0.89 27.66 0.52
N ILE A 133 -1.76 27.19 -0.38
CA ILE A 133 -2.40 28.02 -1.40
C ILE A 133 -3.16 29.19 -0.76
N LEU A 134 -3.99 28.91 0.25
CA LEU A 134 -4.73 29.96 0.96
C LEU A 134 -3.79 30.95 1.67
N GLY A 135 -2.72 30.44 2.31
CA GLY A 135 -1.72 31.28 2.97
C GLY A 135 -1.05 32.27 2.00
N ILE A 136 -0.70 31.81 0.80
CA ILE A 136 -0.10 32.68 -0.23
C ILE A 136 -1.10 33.74 -0.71
N ILE A 137 -2.37 33.35 -0.96
CA ILE A 137 -3.42 34.30 -1.37
C ILE A 137 -3.67 35.35 -0.29
N LEU A 138 -3.78 34.95 0.97
CA LEU A 138 -3.98 35.84 2.11
C LEU A 138 -2.80 36.80 2.30
N TYR A 139 -1.56 36.33 2.09
CA TYR A 139 -0.38 37.19 2.11
C TYR A 139 -0.48 38.30 1.06
N TYR A 140 -0.80 37.96 -0.19
CA TYR A 140 -0.95 38.96 -1.25
C TYR A 140 -2.12 39.92 -1.00
N TYR A 141 -3.21 39.44 -0.43
CA TYR A 141 -4.36 40.28 -0.10
C TYR A 141 -4.08 41.24 1.07
N TYR A 142 -3.60 40.75 2.21
CA TYR A 142 -3.47 41.57 3.42
C TYR A 142 -2.12 42.29 3.54
N VAL A 143 -1.02 41.67 3.10
CA VAL A 143 0.33 42.24 3.24
C VAL A 143 0.67 43.11 2.04
N VAL A 144 0.44 42.60 0.82
CA VAL A 144 0.74 43.32 -0.42
C VAL A 144 -0.42 44.21 -0.87
N LYS A 145 -1.61 44.08 -0.25
CA LYS A 145 -2.83 44.87 -0.56
C LYS A 145 -3.31 44.73 -2.01
N LEU A 146 -3.15 43.53 -2.57
CA LEU A 146 -3.56 43.19 -3.94
C LEU A 146 -4.95 42.55 -3.96
N GLU A 147 -6.00 43.37 -3.88
CA GLU A 147 -7.40 42.89 -3.89
C GLU A 147 -7.75 42.05 -5.12
N ILE A 148 -7.13 42.38 -6.27
CA ILE A 148 -7.35 41.67 -7.53
C ILE A 148 -7.02 40.18 -7.44
N ILE A 149 -6.12 39.76 -6.54
CA ILE A 149 -5.73 38.34 -6.43
C ILE A 149 -6.89 37.49 -5.89
N VAL A 150 -7.68 38.03 -4.96
CA VAL A 150 -8.84 37.32 -4.39
C VAL A 150 -9.92 37.15 -5.43
N ASN A 151 -10.20 38.21 -6.20
CA ASN A 151 -11.18 38.16 -7.29
C ASN A 151 -10.77 37.16 -8.38
N GLN A 152 -9.48 37.09 -8.69
CA GLN A 152 -8.96 36.21 -9.73
C GLN A 152 -8.93 34.73 -9.31
N PHE A 153 -8.73 34.43 -8.02
CA PHE A 153 -8.63 33.07 -7.49
C PHE A 153 -9.85 32.64 -6.64
N ASN A 154 -10.94 33.39 -6.66
CA ASN A 154 -12.14 33.15 -5.84
C ASN A 154 -12.65 31.69 -5.84
N TYR A 155 -12.77 31.03 -6.99
CA TYR A 155 -13.20 29.63 -7.07
C TYR A 155 -12.15 28.64 -6.53
N ILE A 156 -10.86 28.96 -6.68
CA ILE A 156 -9.77 28.16 -6.11
C ILE A 156 -9.75 28.30 -4.58
N ILE A 157 -10.04 29.49 -4.05
CA ILE A 157 -10.20 29.71 -2.60
C ILE A 157 -11.36 28.84 -2.07
N VAL A 158 -12.52 28.90 -2.72
CA VAL A 158 -13.69 28.07 -2.34
C VAL A 158 -13.35 26.58 -2.40
N LEU A 159 -12.68 26.12 -3.47
CA LEU A 159 -12.25 24.72 -3.59
C LEU A 159 -11.30 24.31 -2.47
N CYS A 160 -10.30 25.14 -2.14
CA CYS A 160 -9.34 24.85 -1.07
C CYS A 160 -10.04 24.76 0.31
N LEU A 161 -10.99 25.66 0.59
CA LEU A 161 -11.78 25.62 1.82
C LEU A 161 -12.61 24.32 1.90
N ILE A 162 -13.24 23.92 0.79
CA ILE A 162 -13.99 22.65 0.74
C ILE A 162 -13.05 21.46 0.96
N ILE A 163 -11.88 21.43 0.32
CA ILE A 163 -10.86 20.37 0.51
C ILE A 163 -10.48 20.27 2.00
N ILE A 164 -10.16 21.38 2.65
CA ILE A 164 -9.74 21.41 4.05
C ILE A 164 -10.87 20.93 4.97
N ILE A 165 -12.06 21.52 4.86
CA ILE A 165 -13.21 21.19 5.74
C ILE A 165 -13.61 19.73 5.56
N SER A 166 -13.85 19.29 4.32
CA SER A 166 -14.24 17.90 4.04
C SER A 166 -13.13 16.91 4.38
N GLY A 167 -11.86 17.29 4.22
CA GLY A 167 -10.71 16.48 4.60
C GLY A 167 -10.62 16.27 6.12
N ILE A 168 -10.84 17.32 6.92
CA ILE A 168 -10.92 17.21 8.38
C ILE A 168 -12.08 16.29 8.80
N ILE A 169 -13.26 16.44 8.19
CA ILE A 169 -14.41 15.56 8.45
C ILE A 169 -14.05 14.10 8.14
N TYR A 170 -13.42 13.86 6.98
CA TYR A 170 -12.97 12.53 6.59
C TYR A 170 -12.00 11.94 7.62
N ILE A 171 -11.01 12.72 8.08
CA ILE A 171 -10.01 12.28 9.07
C ILE A 171 -10.72 11.86 10.36
N ILE A 172 -11.61 12.72 10.89
CA ILE A 172 -12.31 12.46 12.15
C ILE A 172 -13.16 11.19 12.05
N TYR A 173 -13.92 11.02 10.97
CA TYR A 173 -14.74 9.84 10.76
C TYR A 173 -13.91 8.56 10.66
N ASN A 174 -12.84 8.58 9.86
CA ASN A 174 -12.04 7.39 9.59
C ASN A 174 -11.04 7.07 10.70
N PHE A 175 -10.72 7.99 11.60
CA PHE A 175 -9.64 7.88 12.58
C PHE A 175 -9.64 6.53 13.31
N LYS A 176 -10.77 6.14 13.92
CA LYS A 176 -10.90 4.89 14.67
C LYS A 176 -10.73 3.65 13.77
N HIS A 177 -11.30 3.70 12.57
CA HIS A 177 -11.28 2.58 11.63
C HIS A 177 -9.90 2.37 11.02
N VAL A 178 -9.23 3.46 10.63
CA VAL A 178 -7.83 3.48 10.17
C VAL A 178 -6.90 2.92 11.23
N ASN A 179 -7.03 3.35 12.49
CA ASN A 179 -6.21 2.84 13.58
C ASN A 179 -6.43 1.34 13.83
N ASN A 180 -7.68 0.88 13.83
CA ASN A 180 -7.99 -0.54 14.01
C ASN A 180 -7.48 -1.41 12.85
N ALA A 181 -7.67 -0.97 11.60
CA ALA A 181 -7.16 -1.65 10.42
C ALA A 181 -5.63 -1.71 10.44
N SER A 182 -4.97 -0.59 10.75
CA SER A 182 -3.52 -0.48 10.86
C SER A 182 -2.94 -1.39 11.95
N ARG A 183 -3.59 -1.46 13.11
CA ARG A 183 -3.21 -2.38 14.20
C ARG A 183 -3.37 -3.84 13.79
N GLY A 184 -4.52 -4.20 13.21
CA GLY A 184 -4.75 -5.55 12.70
C GLY A 184 -3.70 -5.94 11.65
N MET A 185 -3.41 -5.02 10.73
CA MET A 185 -2.40 -5.18 9.68
C MET A 185 -1.00 -5.39 10.26
N ASN A 186 -0.61 -4.62 11.26
CA ASN A 186 0.68 -4.78 11.94
C ASN A 186 0.79 -6.11 12.68
N LEU A 187 -0.28 -6.55 13.36
CA LEU A 187 -0.33 -7.85 14.03
C LEU A 187 -0.21 -8.99 13.02
N LEU A 188 -0.97 -8.89 11.91
CA LEU A 188 -0.94 -9.85 10.82
C LEU A 188 0.46 -9.97 10.22
N ILE A 189 1.10 -8.83 9.87
CA ILE A 189 2.48 -8.77 9.38
C ILE A 189 3.42 -9.50 10.35
N LYS A 190 3.36 -9.17 11.64
CA LYS A 190 4.20 -9.82 12.66
C LYS A 190 3.95 -11.33 12.73
N LEU A 191 2.70 -11.77 12.67
CA LEU A 191 2.33 -13.18 12.71
C LEU A 191 2.82 -13.94 11.48
N VAL A 192 2.60 -13.40 10.27
CA VAL A 192 3.08 -14.01 9.02
C VAL A 192 4.60 -14.17 9.06
N TYR A 193 5.32 -13.08 9.31
CA TYR A 193 6.79 -13.11 9.33
C TYR A 193 7.37 -13.97 10.46
N LYS A 194 6.74 -14.00 11.64
CA LYS A 194 7.18 -14.87 12.75
C LYS A 194 7.11 -16.37 12.40
N ASN A 195 6.16 -16.76 11.55
CA ASN A 195 5.91 -18.16 11.22
C ASN A 195 6.63 -18.62 9.95
N ILE A 196 7.32 -17.73 9.22
CA ILE A 196 8.19 -18.12 8.09
C ILE A 196 9.44 -18.82 8.63
N ASN A 197 9.68 -20.04 8.16
CA ASN A 197 10.80 -20.88 8.56
C ASN A 197 11.96 -20.75 7.55
N LEU A 198 12.94 -19.91 7.89
CA LEU A 198 14.17 -19.73 7.09
C LEU A 198 15.06 -20.97 7.07
N ASP A 199 15.07 -21.77 8.14
CA ASP A 199 15.87 -23.00 8.20
C ASP A 199 15.38 -24.00 7.16
N PHE A 200 14.07 -24.15 7.02
CA PHE A 200 13.44 -24.93 5.96
C PHE A 200 13.77 -24.38 4.57
N ILE A 201 13.61 -23.06 4.36
CA ILE A 201 13.90 -22.42 3.07
C ILE A 201 15.35 -22.66 2.63
N ASN A 202 16.30 -22.47 3.55
CA ASN A 202 17.73 -22.56 3.24
C ASN A 202 18.20 -24.02 3.13
N SER A 203 17.82 -24.89 4.08
CA SER A 203 18.26 -26.29 4.10
C SER A 203 17.72 -27.10 2.92
N GLN A 204 16.53 -26.77 2.43
CA GLN A 204 15.91 -27.44 1.27
C GLN A 204 16.17 -26.71 -0.06
N GLY A 205 16.99 -25.66 -0.05
CA GLY A 205 17.33 -24.88 -1.23
C GLY A 205 16.09 -24.33 -1.96
N LEU A 206 15.08 -23.87 -1.22
CA LEU A 206 13.84 -23.33 -1.81
C LEU A 206 14.06 -21.93 -2.41
N CYS A 207 14.98 -21.19 -1.78
CA CYS A 207 15.45 -19.89 -2.25
C CYS A 207 16.97 -19.86 -2.20
N ASN A 208 17.60 -19.54 -3.32
CA ASN A 208 19.03 -19.28 -3.34
C ASN A 208 19.27 -17.78 -3.13
N TYR A 209 19.65 -17.40 -1.92
CA TYR A 209 19.91 -15.99 -1.57
C TYR A 209 21.37 -15.56 -1.80
N ILE A 210 22.30 -16.50 -2.05
CA ILE A 210 23.74 -16.24 -1.91
C ILE A 210 24.59 -16.66 -3.13
N ASN A 211 24.13 -17.49 -4.07
CA ASN A 211 25.04 -18.02 -5.11
C ASN A 211 24.50 -17.96 -6.56
N LYS A 212 25.03 -17.03 -7.37
CA LYS A 212 25.55 -17.36 -8.71
C LYS A 212 26.79 -16.52 -9.02
N LYS A 213 27.93 -17.20 -8.97
CA LYS A 213 29.22 -16.79 -9.52
C LYS A 213 29.29 -17.43 -10.91
N ASN A 214 28.83 -16.73 -11.95
CA ASN A 214 29.17 -16.97 -13.36
C ASN A 214 28.64 -15.81 -14.22
N GLU A 215 29.49 -15.32 -15.13
CA GLU A 215 29.40 -14.05 -15.87
C GLU A 215 28.19 -13.89 -16.82
N LEU A 216 27.29 -14.87 -16.92
CA LEU A 216 26.17 -14.84 -17.86
C LEU A 216 24.84 -14.29 -17.29
N ASP A 217 24.75 -14.04 -15.98
CA ASP A 217 23.58 -13.40 -15.36
C ASP A 217 23.94 -11.95 -14.96
N THR A 218 24.13 -11.05 -15.93
CA THR A 218 24.39 -9.61 -15.71
C THR A 218 23.23 -8.83 -15.06
N LYS A 219 22.19 -9.52 -14.58
CA LYS A 219 21.06 -8.97 -13.83
C LYS A 219 20.88 -9.63 -12.46
N PHE A 220 21.97 -10.07 -11.83
CA PHE A 220 21.92 -10.52 -10.44
C PHE A 220 21.85 -9.31 -9.49
N GLU A 221 20.73 -9.14 -8.81
CA GLU A 221 20.62 -8.24 -7.65
C GLU A 221 20.71 -9.08 -6.37
N TYR A 222 21.68 -8.74 -5.52
CA TYR A 222 21.87 -9.34 -4.20
C TYR A 222 20.55 -9.32 -3.40
N GLY A 223 20.11 -10.47 -2.88
CA GLY A 223 18.89 -10.59 -2.06
C GLY A 223 17.63 -11.09 -2.77
N LYS A 224 17.64 -11.41 -4.08
CA LYS A 224 16.46 -11.95 -4.79
C LYS A 224 16.40 -13.49 -4.76
N CYS A 225 15.24 -14.02 -4.35
CA CYS A 225 14.94 -15.45 -4.52
C CYS A 225 14.47 -15.72 -5.96
N ASN A 226 15.12 -16.61 -6.72
CA ASN A 226 14.83 -16.76 -8.15
C ASN A 226 13.92 -17.94 -8.50
N ASP A 227 14.04 -19.07 -7.79
CA ASP A 227 13.45 -20.35 -8.21
C ASP A 227 12.53 -20.95 -7.13
N ILE A 228 11.34 -20.37 -6.90
CA ILE A 228 10.40 -20.90 -5.90
C ILE A 228 9.40 -21.90 -6.50
N LYS A 229 8.91 -21.62 -7.72
CA LYS A 229 7.78 -22.33 -8.32
C LYS A 229 8.02 -23.83 -8.51
N ASN A 230 9.26 -24.21 -8.85
CA ASN A 230 9.62 -25.60 -9.12
C ASN A 230 10.38 -26.28 -7.97
N ASN A 231 10.78 -25.52 -6.95
CA ASN A 231 11.62 -26.02 -5.86
C ASN A 231 10.87 -26.28 -4.57
N SER A 232 9.61 -25.86 -4.42
CA SER A 232 8.80 -26.11 -3.22
C SER A 232 7.86 -27.28 -3.42
N THR A 233 8.39 -28.51 -3.32
CA THR A 233 7.59 -29.74 -3.42
C THR A 233 7.27 -30.30 -2.04
N ILE A 234 6.21 -31.12 -1.97
CA ILE A 234 5.80 -31.76 -0.70
C ILE A 234 6.88 -32.71 -0.18
N GLU A 235 7.65 -33.35 -1.06
CA GLU A 235 8.75 -34.25 -0.69
C GLU A 235 9.84 -33.53 0.09
N LYS A 236 10.14 -32.27 -0.25
CA LYS A 236 11.10 -31.45 0.50
C LYS A 236 10.59 -31.08 1.89
N LEU A 237 9.28 -30.79 2.03
CA LEU A 237 8.68 -30.62 3.35
C LEU A 237 8.82 -31.91 4.17
N ILE A 238 8.42 -33.04 3.60
CA ILE A 238 8.49 -34.36 4.26
C ILE A 238 9.93 -34.70 4.67
N SER A 239 10.90 -34.46 3.78
CA SER A 239 12.32 -34.66 4.03
C SER A 239 12.81 -33.82 5.21
N TYR A 240 12.44 -32.54 5.24
CA TYR A 240 12.78 -31.64 6.35
C TYR A 240 12.16 -32.11 7.67
N ILE A 241 10.87 -32.45 7.67
CA ILE A 241 10.17 -32.97 8.87
C ILE A 241 10.88 -34.22 9.39
N LYS A 242 11.18 -35.17 8.50
CA LYS A 242 11.90 -36.39 8.85
C LYS A 242 13.27 -36.08 9.46
N GLY A 243 14.03 -35.14 8.89
CA GLY A 243 15.30 -34.70 9.46
C GLY A 243 15.17 -34.17 10.89
N ILE A 244 14.17 -33.31 11.13
CA ILE A 244 13.89 -32.77 12.46
C ILE A 244 13.44 -33.86 13.45
N MET A 245 12.57 -34.78 13.02
CA MET A 245 12.12 -35.89 13.85
C MET A 245 13.27 -36.83 14.18
N ASN A 246 14.14 -37.16 13.22
CA ASN A 246 15.34 -37.97 13.46
C ASN A 246 16.24 -37.33 14.53
N GLU A 247 16.43 -36.01 14.47
CA GLU A 247 17.19 -35.26 15.48
C GLU A 247 16.55 -35.38 16.86
N ALA A 248 15.23 -35.20 16.95
CA ALA A 248 14.47 -35.34 18.20
C ALA A 248 14.56 -36.75 18.80
N TYR A 249 14.44 -37.80 17.98
CA TYR A 249 14.53 -39.20 18.41
C TYR A 249 15.95 -39.64 18.75
N ASN A 250 16.98 -39.04 18.13
CA ASN A 250 18.37 -39.26 18.53
C ASN A 250 18.66 -38.64 19.90
N ASN A 251 18.03 -37.50 20.20
CA ASN A 251 18.12 -36.84 21.50
C ASN A 251 17.31 -37.56 22.59
N ASP A 252 16.19 -38.21 22.24
CA ASP A 252 15.46 -39.11 23.13
C ASP A 252 14.86 -40.30 22.36
N LYS A 253 15.46 -41.49 22.53
CA LYS A 253 15.01 -42.74 21.89
C LYS A 253 13.61 -43.19 22.32
N SER A 254 13.07 -42.62 23.39
CA SER A 254 11.76 -42.91 23.99
C SER A 254 10.81 -41.70 23.90
N LEU A 255 10.86 -40.98 22.77
CA LEU A 255 10.10 -39.75 22.57
C LEU A 255 8.58 -39.96 22.69
N THR A 256 7.99 -39.43 23.75
CA THR A 256 6.53 -39.33 23.95
C THR A 256 6.03 -37.93 23.60
N LEU A 257 4.71 -37.76 23.46
CA LEU A 257 4.10 -36.45 23.21
C LEU A 257 4.48 -35.42 24.30
N GLU A 258 4.39 -35.78 25.58
CA GLU A 258 4.69 -34.85 26.69
C GLU A 258 6.14 -34.36 26.67
N LYS A 259 7.08 -35.25 26.34
CA LYS A 259 8.49 -34.87 26.15
C LYS A 259 8.65 -33.98 24.93
N PHE A 260 8.05 -34.36 23.81
CA PHE A 260 8.12 -33.61 22.56
C PHE A 260 7.60 -32.16 22.70
N LYS A 261 6.55 -31.93 23.50
CA LYS A 261 5.99 -30.59 23.76
C LYS A 261 7.03 -29.58 24.29
N THR A 262 8.05 -30.07 24.99
CA THR A 262 9.07 -29.27 25.67
C THR A 262 10.48 -29.43 25.09
N LEU A 263 10.67 -30.37 24.15
CA LEU A 263 11.97 -30.67 23.57
C LEU A 263 12.46 -29.55 22.64
N LYS A 264 13.72 -29.15 22.84
CA LYS A 264 14.41 -28.08 22.09
C LYS A 264 15.62 -28.62 21.37
N ASP A 265 15.97 -27.97 20.26
CA ASP A 265 17.22 -28.19 19.55
C ASP A 265 18.42 -27.53 20.28
N ALA A 266 19.61 -27.72 19.71
CA ALA A 266 20.85 -27.12 20.22
C ALA A 266 20.85 -25.57 20.24
N LYS A 267 19.94 -24.93 19.49
CA LYS A 267 19.77 -23.47 19.45
C LYS A 267 18.67 -22.98 20.41
N GLY A 268 18.07 -23.88 21.20
CA GLY A 268 17.01 -23.57 22.15
C GLY A 268 15.61 -23.40 21.54
N ILE A 269 15.42 -23.78 20.27
CA ILE A 269 14.15 -23.70 19.54
C ILE A 269 13.39 -25.01 19.71
N TYR A 270 12.10 -24.94 20.04
CA TYR A 270 11.26 -26.14 20.15
C TYR A 270 11.09 -26.84 18.81
N TYR A 271 11.25 -28.17 18.78
CA TYR A 271 11.09 -28.96 17.56
C TYR A 271 9.69 -28.83 16.96
N LYS A 272 8.64 -28.82 17.80
CA LYS A 272 7.26 -28.57 17.35
C LYS A 272 7.14 -27.29 16.52
N THR A 273 7.81 -26.23 16.95
CA THR A 273 7.76 -24.91 16.31
C THR A 273 8.51 -24.91 14.99
N LYS A 274 9.63 -25.64 14.87
CA LYS A 274 10.31 -25.84 13.58
C LYS A 274 9.40 -26.54 12.57
N ILE A 275 8.69 -27.58 12.99
CA ILE A 275 7.83 -28.35 12.09
C ILE A 275 6.57 -27.54 11.73
N SER A 276 5.87 -26.94 12.70
CA SER A 276 4.64 -26.17 12.42
C SER A 276 4.93 -24.95 11.53
N SER A 277 6.03 -24.24 11.75
CA SER A 277 6.46 -23.12 10.89
C SER A 277 6.91 -23.58 9.49
N ALA A 278 7.50 -24.76 9.34
CA ALA A 278 7.85 -25.31 8.03
C ALA A 278 6.59 -25.66 7.23
N ILE A 279 5.59 -26.27 7.87
CA ILE A 279 4.27 -26.54 7.29
C ILE A 279 3.62 -25.22 6.85
N TYR A 280 3.60 -24.21 7.73
CA TYR A 280 3.09 -22.88 7.40
C TYR A 280 3.79 -22.26 6.18
N THR A 281 5.13 -22.32 6.15
CA THR A 281 5.95 -21.76 5.06
C THR A 281 5.66 -22.44 3.74
N TYR A 282 5.57 -23.78 3.73
CA TYR A 282 5.20 -24.54 2.54
C TYR A 282 3.80 -24.17 2.04
N THR A 283 2.82 -24.09 2.94
CA THR A 283 1.45 -23.68 2.63
C THR A 283 1.41 -22.27 2.01
N LEU A 284 2.15 -21.32 2.60
CA LEU A 284 2.29 -19.96 2.08
C LEU A 284 2.88 -19.96 0.66
N ILE A 285 4.00 -20.65 0.44
CA ILE A 285 4.63 -20.74 -0.88
C ILE A 285 3.68 -21.34 -1.91
N THR A 286 3.00 -22.43 -1.54
CA THR A 286 2.04 -23.14 -2.39
C THR A 286 0.89 -22.23 -2.80
N TYR A 287 0.33 -21.47 -1.86
CA TYR A 287 -0.70 -20.48 -2.15
C TYR A 287 -0.23 -19.47 -3.19
N TYR A 288 0.91 -18.82 -3.00
CA TYR A 288 1.40 -17.80 -3.93
C TYR A 288 1.74 -18.39 -5.30
N ASN A 289 2.29 -19.61 -5.36
CA ASN A 289 2.55 -20.32 -6.62
C ASN A 289 1.26 -20.65 -7.37
N ASN A 290 0.27 -21.24 -6.70
CA ASN A 290 -1.03 -21.61 -7.29
C ASN A 290 -1.80 -20.38 -7.78
N ASN A 291 -1.54 -19.22 -7.18
CA ASN A 291 -2.19 -17.96 -7.50
C ASN A 291 -1.39 -17.08 -8.49
N ASN A 292 -0.29 -17.58 -9.07
CA ASN A 292 0.59 -16.83 -9.98
C ASN A 292 1.21 -15.55 -9.37
N LEU A 293 1.39 -15.52 -8.05
CA LEU A 293 1.94 -14.40 -7.28
C LEU A 293 3.42 -14.62 -6.94
N THR A 294 4.19 -15.20 -7.86
CA THR A 294 5.55 -15.66 -7.54
C THR A 294 6.48 -14.48 -7.27
N ASN A 295 6.28 -13.33 -7.91
CA ASN A 295 7.10 -12.14 -7.67
C ASN A 295 6.85 -11.56 -6.28
N GLU A 296 5.58 -11.47 -5.88
CA GLU A 296 5.16 -11.04 -4.55
C GLU A 296 5.71 -11.96 -3.45
N LEU A 297 5.75 -13.27 -3.71
CA LEU A 297 6.35 -14.24 -2.79
C LEU A 297 7.86 -14.02 -2.64
N LYS A 298 8.57 -13.75 -3.74
CA LYS A 298 10.01 -13.43 -3.70
C LYS A 298 10.27 -12.18 -2.88
N ASP A 299 9.41 -11.18 -3.00
CA ASP A 299 9.48 -9.93 -2.25
C ASP A 299 9.26 -10.14 -0.73
N ILE A 300 8.27 -10.96 -0.34
CA ILE A 300 8.03 -11.33 1.06
C ILE A 300 9.23 -12.08 1.66
N LEU A 301 9.74 -13.07 0.92
CA LEU A 301 10.83 -13.93 1.39
C LEU A 301 12.20 -13.21 1.39
N SER A 302 12.43 -12.26 0.48
CA SER A 302 13.65 -11.43 0.45
C SER A 302 13.64 -10.34 1.54
N THR A 303 12.49 -9.70 1.73
CA THR A 303 12.24 -8.75 2.82
C THR A 303 12.59 -9.36 4.17
N TYR A 304 12.12 -10.57 4.46
CA TYR A 304 12.41 -11.24 5.73
C TYR A 304 13.90 -11.52 5.93
N ASN A 305 14.63 -11.82 4.86
CA ASN A 305 16.08 -12.01 4.91
C ASN A 305 16.85 -10.70 5.16
N LEU A 306 16.29 -9.55 4.74
CA LEU A 306 16.85 -8.20 4.97
C LEU A 306 16.40 -7.56 6.30
N ILE A 307 15.41 -8.11 7.00
CA ILE A 307 14.84 -7.64 8.29
C ILE A 307 15.83 -7.78 9.49
N LYS A 308 17.13 -7.83 9.24
CA LYS A 308 18.15 -7.51 10.26
C LYS A 308 18.50 -6.01 10.33
N ILE A 309 18.08 -5.17 9.38
CA ILE A 309 18.55 -3.78 9.29
C ILE A 309 17.39 -2.78 9.09
N LEU A 310 16.87 -2.29 10.22
CA LEU A 310 16.32 -0.95 10.51
C LEU A 310 15.16 -0.32 9.71
N PHE A 311 14.68 -0.86 8.59
CA PHE A 311 13.51 -0.29 7.91
C PHE A 311 12.47 -1.38 7.61
N LYS A 312 11.35 -1.31 8.33
CA LYS A 312 10.17 -2.15 8.17
C LYS A 312 9.75 -2.13 6.69
N SER A 313 10.04 -3.22 5.97
CA SER A 313 9.71 -3.29 4.55
C SER A 313 8.20 -3.14 4.34
N GLN A 314 7.86 -2.35 3.31
CA GLN A 314 6.50 -1.97 2.89
C GLN A 314 5.71 -3.14 2.28
N ILE A 315 6.29 -4.35 2.20
CA ILE A 315 5.63 -5.48 1.56
C ILE A 315 4.61 -6.08 2.52
N ASN A 316 3.37 -5.71 2.26
CA ASN A 316 2.20 -6.13 2.99
C ASN A 316 1.65 -7.46 2.40
N PRO A 317 1.79 -8.60 3.10
CA PRO A 317 1.35 -9.90 2.60
C PRO A 317 -0.18 -10.01 2.42
N LEU A 318 -0.98 -9.15 3.10
CA LEU A 318 -2.43 -9.07 2.90
C LEU A 318 -2.77 -8.54 1.50
N MET A 319 -2.02 -7.55 1.02
CA MET A 319 -2.31 -6.88 -0.25
C MET A 319 -2.26 -7.84 -1.45
N ASN A 320 -1.58 -8.97 -1.32
CA ASN A 320 -1.44 -9.96 -2.38
C ASN A 320 -2.43 -11.13 -2.26
N LEU A 321 -3.28 -11.16 -1.24
CA LEU A 321 -4.31 -12.19 -1.13
C LEU A 321 -5.39 -11.99 -2.20
N LYS A 322 -5.94 -13.11 -2.70
CA LYS A 322 -7.15 -13.10 -3.52
C LYS A 322 -8.37 -12.85 -2.66
N TYR A 323 -9.30 -12.06 -3.20
CA TYR A 323 -10.57 -11.68 -2.57
C TYR A 323 -11.44 -12.90 -2.26
N ASP A 324 -11.47 -13.89 -3.17
CA ASP A 324 -12.32 -15.08 -3.05
C ASP A 324 -11.62 -16.27 -2.37
N SER A 325 -10.34 -16.14 -2.03
CA SER A 325 -9.54 -17.18 -1.38
C SER A 325 -8.51 -16.53 -0.47
N LEU A 326 -8.99 -16.12 0.70
CA LEU A 326 -8.16 -15.57 1.77
C LEU A 326 -7.47 -16.75 2.46
N LEU A 327 -6.19 -16.94 2.14
CA LEU A 327 -5.35 -18.06 2.55
C LEU A 327 -5.83 -19.43 2.05
N PRO A 328 -4.91 -20.39 1.84
CA PRO A 328 -5.29 -21.71 1.37
C PRO A 328 -6.16 -22.37 2.44
N ASP A 329 -7.30 -22.87 1.98
CA ASP A 329 -8.19 -23.72 2.75
C ASP A 329 -7.35 -24.74 3.52
N GLY A 330 -7.41 -24.70 4.85
CA GLY A 330 -6.57 -25.52 5.74
C GLY A 330 -6.76 -27.04 5.54
N THR A 331 -7.67 -27.41 4.65
CA THR A 331 -7.94 -28.73 4.09
C THR A 331 -6.95 -29.12 2.99
N ASN A 332 -5.69 -28.67 3.05
CA ASN A 332 -4.66 -29.10 2.12
C ASN A 332 -4.49 -30.63 2.23
N THR A 333 -5.12 -31.37 1.33
CA THR A 333 -5.28 -32.83 1.36
C THR A 333 -3.93 -33.58 1.34
N LEU A 334 -2.86 -32.87 1.03
CA LEU A 334 -1.48 -33.34 0.93
C LEU A 334 -0.83 -33.63 2.28
N ILE A 335 -1.25 -32.97 3.37
CA ILE A 335 -0.70 -33.16 4.73
C ILE A 335 -1.75 -33.90 5.57
N LYS A 336 -2.15 -35.09 5.13
CA LYS A 336 -2.98 -36.00 5.91
C LYS A 336 -2.11 -37.09 6.50
N TYR A 337 -2.39 -37.47 7.75
CA TYR A 337 -1.68 -38.57 8.41
C TYR A 337 -1.80 -39.88 7.62
N ASP A 338 -2.85 -40.08 6.84
CA ASP A 338 -3.01 -41.31 6.05
C ASP A 338 -1.99 -41.44 4.91
N ASN A 339 -1.22 -40.40 4.59
CA ASN A 339 -0.13 -40.47 3.63
C ASN A 339 1.08 -41.23 4.24
N PRO A 340 1.51 -42.37 3.65
CA PRO A 340 2.61 -43.18 4.20
C PRO A 340 3.93 -42.42 4.38
N ASN A 341 4.21 -41.44 3.53
CA ASN A 341 5.43 -40.63 3.64
C ASN A 341 5.37 -39.67 4.84
N ILE A 342 4.17 -39.21 5.21
CA ILE A 342 3.96 -38.41 6.42
C ILE A 342 4.05 -39.29 7.66
N GLN A 343 3.42 -40.47 7.64
CA GLN A 343 3.51 -41.42 8.77
C GLN A 343 4.97 -41.75 9.07
N THR A 344 5.74 -42.11 8.05
CA THR A 344 7.16 -42.43 8.19
C THR A 344 8.00 -41.23 8.63
N ALA A 345 7.71 -40.01 8.16
CA ALA A 345 8.41 -38.80 8.63
C ALA A 345 8.17 -38.52 10.13
N PHE A 346 7.01 -38.88 10.66
CA PHE A 346 6.68 -38.79 12.09
C PHE A 346 6.94 -40.09 12.87
N TYR A 347 7.69 -41.05 12.33
CA TYR A 347 7.95 -42.35 12.96
C TYR A 347 6.67 -43.10 13.40
N ASN A 348 5.59 -42.96 12.63
CA ASN A 348 4.25 -43.47 12.94
C ASN A 348 3.67 -42.95 14.27
N ASN A 349 4.17 -41.84 14.79
CA ASN A 349 3.67 -41.21 16.00
C ASN A 349 2.52 -40.25 15.68
N LYS A 350 1.29 -40.79 15.74
CA LYS A 350 0.05 -40.07 15.44
C LYS A 350 -0.20 -38.89 16.38
N ASP A 351 0.14 -39.04 17.65
CA ASP A 351 -0.12 -38.03 18.69
C ASP A 351 0.75 -36.78 18.49
N ILE A 352 2.04 -36.98 18.21
CA ILE A 352 2.97 -35.89 17.87
C ILE A 352 2.52 -35.18 16.59
N TYR A 353 2.13 -35.95 15.56
CA TYR A 353 1.59 -35.38 14.33
C TYR A 353 0.39 -34.47 14.60
N TYR A 354 -0.65 -34.95 15.29
CA TYR A 354 -1.85 -34.13 15.54
C TYR A 354 -1.56 -32.92 16.40
N TYR A 355 -0.66 -33.04 17.37
CA TYR A 355 -0.24 -31.91 18.19
C TYR A 355 0.40 -30.79 17.34
N VAL A 356 1.33 -31.14 16.45
CA VAL A 356 1.98 -30.19 15.54
C VAL A 356 0.99 -29.60 14.53
N TYR A 357 0.10 -30.46 14.00
CA TYR A 357 -0.88 -30.03 13.01
C TYR A 357 -1.92 -29.07 13.61
N ASN A 358 -2.33 -29.29 14.87
CA ASN A 358 -3.19 -28.37 15.61
C ASN A 358 -2.50 -27.01 15.88
N ASP A 359 -1.21 -27.00 16.20
CA ASP A 359 -0.43 -25.75 16.37
C ASP A 359 -0.39 -24.92 15.07
N TYR A 360 -0.18 -25.60 13.94
CA TYR A 360 -0.28 -24.99 12.61
C TYR A 360 -1.68 -24.43 12.32
N PHE A 361 -2.75 -25.20 12.58
CA PHE A 361 -4.12 -24.74 12.36
C PHE A 361 -4.51 -23.55 13.23
N ASN A 362 -4.11 -23.55 14.51
CA ASN A 362 -4.36 -22.41 15.39
C ASN A 362 -3.67 -21.15 14.86
N THR A 363 -2.47 -21.30 14.29
CA THR A 363 -1.77 -20.20 13.63
C THR A 363 -2.54 -19.68 12.42
N LEU A 364 -3.01 -20.56 11.55
CA LEU A 364 -3.82 -20.17 10.38
C LEU A 364 -5.13 -19.49 10.80
N SER A 365 -5.86 -20.08 11.74
CA SER A 365 -7.13 -19.52 12.23
C SER A 365 -6.98 -18.11 12.80
N ASN A 366 -5.89 -17.84 13.53
CA ASN A 366 -5.59 -16.49 14.02
C ASN A 366 -5.31 -15.50 12.88
N ILE A 367 -4.61 -15.95 11.84
CA ILE A 367 -4.32 -15.14 10.65
C ILE A 367 -5.63 -14.87 9.89
N ASP A 368 -6.45 -15.89 9.65
CA ASP A 368 -7.74 -15.76 8.95
C ASP A 368 -8.68 -14.81 9.69
N SER A 369 -8.79 -14.93 11.02
CA SER A 369 -9.58 -14.01 11.84
C SER A 369 -9.14 -12.56 11.67
N LEU A 370 -7.82 -12.29 11.68
CA LEU A 370 -7.29 -10.94 11.48
C LEU A 370 -7.55 -10.42 10.06
N VAL A 371 -7.41 -11.29 9.06
CA VAL A 371 -7.68 -10.96 7.65
C VAL A 371 -9.16 -10.56 7.48
N VAL A 372 -10.09 -11.34 8.05
CA VAL A 372 -11.53 -11.05 8.02
C VAL A 372 -11.86 -9.75 8.77
N ASP A 373 -11.23 -9.49 9.90
CA ASP A 373 -11.43 -8.25 10.64
C ASP A 373 -10.98 -7.02 9.84
N ILE A 374 -9.78 -7.08 9.24
CA ILE A 374 -9.27 -5.99 8.38
C ILE A 374 -10.19 -5.80 7.18
N TYR A 375 -10.63 -6.90 6.55
CA TYR A 375 -11.57 -6.88 5.45
C TYR A 375 -12.87 -6.14 5.82
N ASN A 376 -13.49 -6.53 6.94
CA ASN A 376 -14.75 -5.94 7.40
C ASN A 376 -14.59 -4.45 7.73
N ILE A 377 -13.45 -4.04 8.28
CA ILE A 377 -13.16 -2.63 8.53
C ILE A 377 -13.05 -1.88 7.20
N CYS A 378 -12.23 -2.35 6.28
CA CYS A 378 -11.95 -1.67 5.02
C CYS A 378 -13.19 -1.58 4.13
N LYS A 379 -13.97 -2.65 4.04
CA LYS A 379 -15.12 -2.73 3.13
C LYS A 379 -16.36 -2.01 3.65
N TYR A 380 -16.64 -2.11 4.94
CA TYR A 380 -17.95 -1.70 5.48
C TYR A 380 -17.90 -0.55 6.49
N LYS A 381 -16.74 -0.26 7.09
CA LYS A 381 -16.64 0.72 8.19
C LYS A 381 -15.80 1.95 7.83
N MET A 382 -14.90 1.83 6.86
CA MET A 382 -13.98 2.89 6.45
C MET A 382 -14.42 3.49 5.12
N PHE A 383 -14.42 4.82 5.00
CA PHE A 383 -14.59 5.46 3.71
C PHE A 383 -13.27 5.44 2.94
N SER A 384 -13.33 4.99 1.69
CA SER A 384 -12.16 5.01 0.79
C SER A 384 -11.70 6.44 0.51
N VAL A 385 -10.39 6.69 0.62
CA VAL A 385 -9.79 7.98 0.22
C VAL A 385 -10.04 8.29 -1.26
N TYR A 386 -10.20 7.24 -2.09
CA TYR A 386 -10.55 7.40 -3.51
C TYR A 386 -11.96 7.98 -3.71
N SER A 387 -12.91 7.63 -2.85
CA SER A 387 -14.25 8.23 -2.86
C SER A 387 -14.21 9.71 -2.47
N TYR A 388 -13.29 10.10 -1.57
CA TYR A 388 -13.05 11.50 -1.24
C TYR A 388 -12.49 12.28 -2.46
N TYR A 389 -11.50 11.75 -3.17
CA TYR A 389 -10.99 12.39 -4.40
C TYR A 389 -12.04 12.49 -5.51
N LEU A 390 -12.96 11.53 -5.60
CA LEU A 390 -14.10 11.60 -6.52
C LEU A 390 -15.03 12.76 -6.15
N PHE A 391 -15.38 12.89 -4.86
CA PHE A 391 -16.17 14.02 -4.36
C PHE A 391 -15.52 15.37 -4.71
N ILE A 392 -14.21 15.53 -4.47
CA ILE A 392 -13.49 16.77 -4.81
C ILE A 392 -13.52 17.06 -6.32
N THR A 393 -13.45 16.02 -7.16
CA THR A 393 -13.55 16.18 -8.63
C THR A 393 -14.92 16.69 -9.05
N LEU A 394 -15.99 16.17 -8.44
CA LEU A 394 -17.35 16.62 -8.71
C LEU A 394 -17.54 18.09 -8.30
N VAL A 395 -17.06 18.46 -7.11
CA VAL A 395 -17.08 19.86 -6.65
C VAL A 395 -16.32 20.77 -7.61
N MET A 396 -15.11 20.36 -8.01
CA MET A 396 -14.29 21.09 -8.96
C MET A 396 -15.02 21.30 -10.30
N ALA A 397 -15.64 20.24 -10.84
CA ALA A 397 -16.43 20.33 -12.07
C ALA A 397 -17.61 21.30 -11.94
N ILE A 398 -18.32 21.29 -10.80
CA ILE A 398 -19.44 22.22 -10.53
C ILE A 398 -18.94 23.66 -10.49
N LEU A 399 -17.88 23.96 -9.74
CA LEU A 399 -17.34 25.32 -9.63
C LEU A 399 -16.89 25.87 -10.98
N PHE A 400 -16.23 25.05 -11.80
CA PHE A 400 -15.84 25.44 -13.15
C PHE A 400 -17.04 25.62 -14.08
N THR A 401 -18.05 24.76 -14.00
CA THR A 401 -19.28 24.91 -14.81
C THR A 401 -19.99 26.22 -14.49
N ILE A 402 -20.12 26.55 -13.21
CA ILE A 402 -20.67 27.83 -12.75
C ILE A 402 -19.84 28.99 -13.34
N TYR A 403 -18.51 28.93 -13.25
CA TYR A 403 -17.64 29.95 -13.86
C TYR A 403 -17.91 30.15 -15.35
N PHE A 404 -18.05 29.06 -16.11
CA PHE A 404 -18.30 29.13 -17.56
C PHE A 404 -19.66 29.73 -17.88
N ILE A 405 -20.71 29.35 -17.15
CA ILE A 405 -22.06 29.89 -17.35
C ILE A 405 -22.08 31.40 -17.09
N TYR A 406 -21.53 31.85 -15.95
CA TYR A 406 -21.55 33.27 -15.60
C TYR A 406 -20.73 34.15 -16.54
N ASN A 407 -19.58 33.68 -17.04
CA ASN A 407 -18.68 34.52 -17.84
C ASN A 407 -18.91 34.48 -19.35
N TYR A 408 -19.48 33.41 -19.89
CA TYR A 408 -19.61 33.24 -21.35
C TYR A 408 -21.05 33.12 -21.83
N PHE A 409 -21.99 32.70 -20.98
CA PHE A 409 -23.37 32.49 -21.40
C PHE A 409 -24.32 33.63 -21.03
N ASN A 410 -23.84 34.69 -20.37
CA ASN A 410 -24.57 35.94 -20.09
C ASN A 410 -26.10 35.72 -20.03
N PHE A 411 -26.57 35.05 -18.99
CA PHE A 411 -27.98 35.18 -18.65
C PHE A 411 -28.17 36.60 -18.14
N LYS A 412 -28.60 37.47 -19.05
CA LYS A 412 -29.17 38.78 -18.73
C LYS A 412 -30.44 38.62 -17.93
#